data_AF-A0A7S1ACC8-F1
#
_entry.id   AF-A0A7S1ACC8-F1
#
_cell.length_a   1.000
_cell.length_b   1.000
_cell.length_c   1.000
_cell.angle_alpha   90.00
_cell.angle_beta   90.00
_cell.angle_gamma   90.00
#
_symmetry.space_group_name_H-M   'P 1'
#
loop_
_entity.id
_entity.type
_entity.pdbx_description
1 polymer ?
#
loop_
_entity_poly.entity_id
_entity_poly.type
_entity_poly.pdbx_seq_one_letter_code
_entity_poly.pdbx_strand_id
1 'polypeptide(L)'
;NQFEFAMAVLIISNSLLIGFEAEWSSRNRGTPKPVTFFVTGLAYNFLFFVELLLRLTAFGKTFFTDVEMRKWNLLDLFIVLGSLAEAVVDVLSLVQGDGGGDPAHISNVRIIRVVRIARLARTVRVARVVRFVG
;
A
#
# COMPACT_ATOMS: atom_id res chain seq x y z
N ASN A 1 -17.40 -15.47 -2.96
CA ASN A 1 -16.13 -16.12 -3.36
C ASN A 1 -15.14 -16.16 -2.21
N GLN A 2 -14.51 -17.30 -1.92
CA GLN A 2 -13.56 -17.46 -0.80
C GLN A 2 -12.33 -16.53 -0.93
N PHE A 3 -11.87 -16.27 -2.15
CA PHE A 3 -10.77 -15.36 -2.45
C PHE A 3 -11.08 -13.90 -2.03
N GLU A 4 -12.28 -13.39 -2.34
CA GLU A 4 -12.68 -12.03 -1.99
C GLU A 4 -12.78 -11.82 -0.49
N PHE A 5 -13.27 -12.83 0.24
CA PHE A 5 -13.31 -12.79 1.70
C PHE A 5 -11.91 -12.71 2.31
N ALA A 6 -10.96 -13.52 1.82
CA ALA A 6 -9.57 -13.45 2.26
C ALA A 6 -8.95 -12.06 2.02
N MET A 7 -9.26 -11.43 0.88
CA MET A 7 -8.76 -10.08 0.57
C MET A 7 -9.38 -9.02 1.46
N ALA A 8 -10.68 -9.11 1.75
CA ALA A 8 -11.33 -8.22 2.69
C ALA A 8 -10.68 -8.29 4.07
N VAL A 9 -10.38 -9.50 4.56
CA VAL A 9 -9.68 -9.71 5.84
C VAL A 9 -8.29 -9.07 5.83
N LEU A 10 -7.50 -9.27 4.77
CA LEU A 10 -6.15 -8.69 4.66
C LEU A 10 -6.17 -7.15 4.62
N ILE A 11 -7.15 -6.55 3.95
CA ILE A 11 -7.30 -5.10 3.88
C ILE A 11 -7.70 -4.53 5.24
N ILE A 12 -8.64 -5.17 5.92
CA ILE A 12 -9.07 -4.75 7.26
C ILE A 12 -7.90 -4.88 8.24
N SER A 13 -7.18 -6.01 8.23
CA SER A 13 -6.04 -6.22 9.12
C SER A 13 -4.89 -5.25 8.84
N ASN A 14 -4.61 -4.94 7.57
CA ASN A 14 -3.63 -3.91 7.20
C ASN A 14 -4.07 -2.52 7.67
N SER A 15 -5.35 -2.18 7.52
CA SER A 15 -5.90 -0.89 7.97
C SER A 15 -5.82 -0.73 9.49
N LEU A 16 -6.14 -1.79 10.24
CA LEU A 16 -6.00 -1.83 11.70
C LEU A 16 -4.54 -1.67 12.13
N LEU A 17 -3.60 -2.32 11.43
CA LEU A 17 -2.16 -2.16 11.71
C LEU A 17 -1.70 -0.72 11.50
N ILE A 18 -2.12 -0.07 10.41
CA ILE A 18 -1.80 1.35 10.15
C ILE A 18 -2.37 2.25 11.25
N GLY A 19 -3.61 2.00 11.68
CA GLY A 19 -4.23 2.72 12.79
C GLY A 19 -3.48 2.53 14.10
N PHE A 20 -3.05 1.30 14.39
CA PHE A 20 -2.27 0.98 15.58
C PHE A 20 -0.87 1.60 15.55
N GLU A 21 -0.18 1.58 14.40
CA GLU A 21 1.11 2.25 14.20
C GLU A 21 0.97 3.76 14.43
N ALA A 22 -0.11 4.37 13.94
CA ALA A 22 -0.38 5.79 14.11
C ALA A 22 -0.60 6.15 15.59
N GLU A 23 -1.39 5.35 16.32
CA GLU A 23 -1.63 5.52 17.76
C GLU A 23 -0.33 5.35 18.56
N TRP A 24 0.44 4.29 18.28
CA TRP A 24 1.73 4.05 18.94
C TRP A 24 2.70 5.20 18.67
N SER A 25 2.80 5.66 17.43
CA SER A 25 3.67 6.79 17.06
C SER A 25 3.26 8.11 17.73
N SER A 26 1.99 8.27 18.09
CA SER A 26 1.48 9.42 18.83
C SER A 26 1.80 9.35 20.33
N ARG A 27 1.73 8.16 20.93
CA ARG A 27 2.06 7.94 22.35
C ARG A 27 3.56 7.94 22.62
N ASN A 28 4.35 7.47 21.66
CA ASN A 28 5.80 7.29 21.78
C ASN A 28 6.57 8.31 20.93
N ARG A 29 6.19 9.60 21.01
CA ARG A 29 6.85 10.68 20.27
C ARG A 29 8.31 10.83 20.72
N GLY A 30 9.23 10.74 19.77
CA GLY A 30 10.67 10.89 20.00
C GLY A 30 11.45 9.57 20.12
N THR A 31 10.78 8.43 20.26
CA THR A 31 11.44 7.12 20.17
C THR A 31 11.43 6.61 18.72
N PRO A 32 12.51 5.98 18.24
CA PRO A 32 12.54 5.39 16.90
C PRO A 32 11.49 4.28 16.78
N LYS A 33 10.87 4.17 15.60
CA LYS A 33 9.86 3.14 15.34
C LYS A 33 10.49 1.74 15.40
N PRO A 34 9.84 0.77 16.07
CA PRO A 34 10.25 -0.62 16.05
C PRO A 34 10.33 -1.17 14.62
N VAL A 35 11.36 -1.96 14.35
CA VAL A 35 11.55 -2.65 13.06
C VAL A 35 10.37 -3.57 12.72
N THR A 36 9.61 -4.03 13.72
CA THR A 36 8.42 -4.85 13.54
C THR A 36 7.34 -4.17 12.69
N PHE A 37 7.13 -2.86 12.83
CA PHE A 37 6.17 -2.13 11.99
C PHE A 37 6.61 -2.08 10.52
N PHE A 38 7.92 -1.93 10.30
CA PHE A 38 8.48 -1.96 8.95
C PHE A 38 8.32 -3.34 8.30
N VAL A 39 8.69 -4.42 8.99
CA VAL A 39 8.60 -5.80 8.46
C VAL A 39 7.15 -6.20 8.20
N THR A 40 6.23 -5.86 9.11
CA THR A 40 4.80 -6.17 8.92
C THR A 40 4.18 -5.36 7.78
N GLY A 41 4.51 -4.08 7.66
CA GLY A 41 4.10 -3.24 6.53
C GLY A 41 4.61 -3.77 5.18
N LEU A 42 5.87 -4.21 5.14
CA LEU A 42 6.47 -4.81 3.95
C LEU A 42 5.78 -6.11 3.55
N ALA A 43 5.47 -6.98 4.53
CA ALA A 43 4.76 -8.23 4.29
C ALA A 43 3.37 -8.00 3.68
N TYR A 44 2.59 -7.07 4.23
CA TYR A 44 1.28 -6.70 3.64
C TYR A 44 1.44 -6.17 2.22
N ASN A 45 2.42 -5.29 1.98
CA ASN A 45 2.65 -4.75 0.66
C ASN A 45 3.01 -5.83 -0.36
N PHE A 46 3.84 -6.80 0.04
CA PHE A 46 4.20 -7.94 -0.80
C PHE A 46 2.99 -8.84 -1.12
N LEU A 47 2.14 -9.13 -0.13
CA LEU A 47 0.92 -9.92 -0.34
C LEU A 47 -0.03 -9.24 -1.34
N PHE A 48 -0.25 -7.92 -1.19
CA PHE A 48 -1.05 -7.15 -2.14
C PHE A 48 -0.42 -7.06 -3.53
N PHE A 49 0.91 -7.04 -3.62
CA PHE A 49 1.61 -7.08 -4.90
C PHE A 49 1.40 -8.42 -5.62
N VAL A 50 1.52 -9.54 -4.90
CA VAL A 50 1.26 -10.88 -5.46
C VAL A 50 -0.18 -11.03 -5.91
N GLU A 51 -1.15 -10.56 -5.11
CA GLU A 51 -2.57 -10.52 -5.49
C GLU A 51 -2.79 -9.72 -6.79
N LEU A 52 -2.19 -8.54 -6.91
CA LEU A 52 -2.31 -7.72 -8.11
C LEU A 52 -1.75 -8.45 -9.33
N LEU A 53 -0.60 -9.12 -9.20
CA LEU A 53 -0.03 -9.93 -10.28
C LEU A 53 -0.93 -11.11 -10.67
N LEU A 54 -1.56 -11.78 -9.70
CA LEU A 54 -2.52 -12.85 -9.96
C LEU A 54 -3.75 -12.32 -10.71
N ARG A 55 -4.28 -11.16 -10.34
CA ARG A 55 -5.35 -10.51 -11.11
C ARG A 55 -4.90 -10.12 -12.50
N LEU A 56 -3.71 -9.54 -12.64
CA LEU A 56 -3.18 -9.11 -13.93
C LEU A 56 -3.01 -10.29 -14.89
N THR A 57 -2.49 -11.42 -14.39
CA THR A 57 -2.34 -12.64 -15.18
C THR A 57 -3.67 -13.31 -15.50
N ALA A 58 -4.65 -13.28 -14.59
CA ALA A 58 -5.99 -13.82 -14.82
C ALA A 58 -6.82 -12.98 -15.82
N PHE A 59 -6.74 -11.65 -15.78
CA PHE A 59 -7.50 -10.76 -16.65
C PHE A 59 -6.78 -10.36 -17.95
N GLY A 60 -5.46 -10.56 -18.03
CA GLY A 60 -4.67 -10.36 -19.26
C GLY A 60 -4.90 -9.00 -19.93
N LYS A 61 -5.21 -9.01 -21.24
CA LYS A 61 -5.48 -7.78 -22.04
C LYS A 61 -6.82 -7.12 -21.69
N THR A 62 -7.78 -7.88 -21.16
CA THR A 62 -9.10 -7.41 -20.73
C THR A 62 -9.02 -6.42 -19.57
N PHE A 63 -7.93 -6.47 -18.80
CA PHE A 63 -7.62 -5.50 -17.75
C PHE A 63 -7.49 -4.06 -18.28
N PHE A 64 -7.12 -3.88 -19.56
CA PHE A 64 -6.88 -2.59 -20.19
C PHE A 64 -7.93 -2.16 -21.22
N THR A 65 -8.76 -3.08 -21.72
CA THR A 65 -9.76 -2.78 -22.76
C THR A 65 -11.13 -2.38 -22.23
N ASP A 66 -11.43 -2.63 -20.96
CA ASP A 66 -12.73 -2.29 -20.37
C ASP A 66 -12.77 -0.82 -19.92
N VAL A 67 -13.57 0.01 -20.59
CA VAL A 67 -13.54 1.50 -20.47
C VAL A 67 -13.89 1.98 -19.06
N GLU A 68 -14.79 1.29 -18.37
CA GLU A 68 -15.22 1.58 -17.00
C GLU A 68 -14.20 1.10 -15.95
N MET A 69 -13.64 -0.10 -16.12
CA MET A 69 -12.76 -0.72 -15.12
C MET A 69 -11.29 -0.31 -15.26
N ARG A 70 -10.87 0.15 -16.44
CA ARG A 70 -9.47 0.54 -16.74
C ARG A 70 -8.92 1.59 -15.77
N LYS A 71 -9.72 2.61 -15.40
CA LYS A 71 -9.26 3.67 -14.47
C LYS A 71 -8.94 3.12 -13.09
N TRP A 72 -9.77 2.21 -12.59
CA TRP A 72 -9.60 1.58 -11.27
C TRP A 72 -8.46 0.58 -11.24
N ASN A 73 -8.32 -0.17 -12.33
CA ASN A 73 -7.23 -1.11 -12.56
C ASN A 73 -5.86 -0.40 -12.62
N LEU A 74 -5.76 0.71 -13.36
CA LEU A 74 -4.54 1.52 -13.39
C LEU A 74 -4.24 2.18 -12.04
N LEU A 75 -5.26 2.68 -11.34
CA LEU A 75 -5.09 3.28 -10.01
C LEU A 75 -4.50 2.27 -9.03
N ASP A 76 -4.99 1.03 -9.04
CA ASP A 76 -4.47 -0.03 -8.16
C ASP A 76 -3.03 -0.41 -8.49
N LEU A 77 -2.70 -0.54 -9.78
CA LEU A 77 -1.34 -0.74 -10.25
C LEU A 77 -0.41 0.39 -9.77
N PHE A 78 -0.85 1.64 -9.89
CA PHE A 78 -0.07 2.80 -9.47
C PHE A 78 0.15 2.82 -7.95
N ILE A 79 -0.88 2.51 -7.15
CA ILE A 79 -0.76 2.46 -5.68
C ILE A 79 0.20 1.33 -5.26
N VAL A 80 0.13 0.16 -5.90
CA VAL A 80 1.02 -0.97 -5.61
C VAL A 80 2.47 -0.64 -5.96
N LEU A 81 2.72 -0.11 -7.17
CA LEU A 81 4.06 0.29 -7.58
C LEU A 81 4.62 1.41 -6.70
N GLY A 82 3.81 2.41 -6.36
CA GLY A 82 4.19 3.48 -5.44
C GLY A 82 4.54 2.94 -4.04
N SER A 83 3.77 1.97 -3.55
CA SER A 83 4.02 1.36 -2.23
C SER A 83 5.31 0.52 -2.21
N LEU A 84 5.63 -0.15 -3.32
CA LEU A 84 6.90 -0.86 -3.49
C LEU A 84 8.09 0.10 -3.58
N ALA A 85 7.94 1.19 -4.33
CA ALA A 85 8.96 2.24 -4.41
C ALA A 85 9.22 2.89 -3.04
N GLU A 86 8.17 3.18 -2.27
CA GLU A 86 8.31 3.67 -0.89
C GLU A 86 9.06 2.68 -0.01
N ALA A 87 8.74 1.39 -0.09
CA ALA A 87 9.47 0.37 0.67
C ALA A 87 10.95 0.31 0.30
N VAL A 88 11.30 0.46 -0.99
CA VAL A 88 12.70 0.52 -1.45
C VAL A 88 13.40 1.77 -0.90
N VAL A 89 12.73 2.93 -0.92
CA VAL A 89 13.28 4.18 -0.35
C VAL A 89 13.51 4.05 1.16
N ASP A 90 12.56 3.46 1.90
CA ASP A 90 12.71 3.19 3.33
C ASP A 90 13.93 2.27 3.60
N VAL A 91 14.11 1.20 2.81
CA VAL A 91 15.30 0.33 2.94
C VAL A 91 16.59 1.10 2.62
N LEU A 92 16.61 1.88 1.53
CA LEU A 92 17.80 2.63 1.15
C LEU A 92 18.17 3.69 2.19
N SER A 93 17.19 4.38 2.78
CA SER A 93 17.44 5.35 3.84
C SER A 93 17.97 4.70 5.13
N LEU A 94 17.51 3.49 5.46
CA LEU A 94 18.05 2.71 6.59
C LEU A 94 19.49 2.24 6.34
N VAL A 95 19.84 1.93 5.08
CA VAL A 95 21.18 1.45 4.69
C VAL A 95 22.18 2.60 4.52
N GLN A 96 21.74 3.79 4.06
CA GLN A 96 22.63 4.90 3.73
C GLN A 96 22.99 5.82 4.90
N GLY A 97 22.37 5.65 6.09
CA GLY A 97 22.74 6.37 7.30
C GLY A 97 22.63 7.91 7.17
N ASP A 98 21.43 8.43 7.37
CA ASP A 98 21.09 9.85 7.64
C ASP A 98 22.07 10.91 7.09
N GLY A 99 22.19 10.99 5.76
CA GLY A 99 22.80 12.12 5.06
C GLY A 99 21.79 13.26 4.90
N GLY A 100 21.77 14.18 5.85
CA GLY A 100 20.75 15.21 6.00
C GLY A 100 20.55 16.20 4.84
N GLY A 101 19.37 16.84 4.85
CA GLY A 101 19.16 18.20 4.33
C GLY A 101 18.91 18.38 2.82
N ASP A 102 18.94 17.32 2.01
CA ASP A 102 18.74 17.43 0.56
C ASP A 102 17.25 17.74 0.21
N PRO A 103 16.94 18.71 -0.66
CA PRO A 103 15.58 18.91 -1.20
C PRO A 103 14.91 17.63 -1.73
N ALA A 104 15.70 16.65 -2.19
CA ALA A 104 15.22 15.32 -2.57
C ALA A 104 14.63 14.54 -1.38
N HIS A 105 15.14 14.72 -0.16
CA HIS A 105 14.57 14.12 1.05
C HIS A 105 13.19 14.72 1.39
N ILE A 106 13.00 16.03 1.17
CA ILE A 106 11.71 16.70 1.44
C ILE A 106 10.63 16.25 0.44
N SER A 107 10.98 16.11 -0.84
CA SER A 107 10.05 15.58 -1.86
C SER A 107 9.71 14.12 -1.60
N ASN A 108 10.68 13.29 -1.19
CA ASN A 108 10.46 11.91 -0.77
C ASN A 108 9.48 11.82 0.40
N VAL A 109 9.66 12.60 1.47
CA VAL A 109 8.73 12.61 2.62
C VAL A 109 7.30 12.97 2.20
N ARG A 110 7.14 13.89 1.24
CA ARG A 110 5.81 14.29 0.73
C ARG A 110 5.16 13.19 -0.11
N ILE A 111 5.93 12.54 -1.00
CA ILE A 111 5.45 11.43 -1.84
C ILE A 111 5.09 10.22 -0.98
N ILE A 112 5.92 9.87 0.00
CA ILE A 112 5.68 8.80 0.99
C ILE A 112 4.32 9.00 1.68
N ARG A 113 4.00 10.22 2.12
CA ARG A 113 2.69 10.51 2.73
C ARG A 113 1.52 10.30 1.77
N VAL A 114 1.66 10.70 0.51
CA VAL A 114 0.62 10.52 -0.51
C VAL A 114 0.41 9.05 -0.82
N VAL A 115 1.49 8.29 -0.98
CA VAL A 115 1.43 6.84 -1.24
C VAL A 115 0.79 6.11 -0.05
N ARG A 116 1.15 6.43 1.20
CA ARG A 116 0.51 5.88 2.40
C ARG A 116 -1.00 6.10 2.43
N ILE A 117 -1.46 7.31 2.14
CA ILE A 117 -2.90 7.64 2.11
C ILE A 117 -3.59 6.93 0.94
N ALA A 118 -2.94 6.84 -0.22
CA ALA A 118 -3.48 6.17 -1.39
C ALA A 118 -3.70 4.66 -1.16
N ARG A 119 -2.95 4.02 -0.27
CA ARG A 119 -3.18 2.61 0.13
C ARG A 119 -4.57 2.40 0.76
N LEU A 120 -5.09 3.38 1.50
CA LEU A 120 -6.43 3.32 2.10
C LEU A 120 -7.55 3.38 1.05
N ALA A 121 -7.28 3.91 -0.15
CA ALA A 121 -8.24 3.91 -1.25
C ALA A 121 -8.56 2.48 -1.75
N ARG A 122 -7.69 1.50 -1.46
CA ARG A 122 -7.95 0.08 -1.77
C ARG A 122 -9.16 -0.46 -1.00
N THR A 123 -9.35 -0.04 0.26
CA THR A 123 -10.51 -0.39 1.08
C THR A 123 -11.82 0.10 0.46
N VAL A 124 -11.82 1.33 -0.06
CA VAL A 124 -12.97 1.92 -0.77
C VAL A 124 -13.27 1.15 -2.06
N ARG A 125 -12.24 0.69 -2.76
CA ARG A 125 -12.40 -0.09 -4.00
C ARG A 125 -13.07 -1.44 -3.74
N VAL A 126 -12.66 -2.18 -2.72
CA VAL A 126 -13.27 -3.49 -2.39
C VAL A 126 -14.72 -3.33 -1.95
N ALA A 127 -15.03 -2.30 -1.15
CA ALA A 127 -16.41 -1.99 -0.79
C ALA A 127 -17.31 -1.70 -2.02
N ARG A 128 -16.74 -1.10 -3.08
CA ARG A 128 -17.42 -0.84 -4.36
C ARG A 128 -17.58 -2.10 -5.21
N VAL A 129 -16.57 -2.96 -5.29
CA VAL A 129 -16.64 -4.24 -6.03
C VAL A 129 -17.72 -5.14 -5.43
N VAL A 130 -17.76 -5.26 -4.09
CA VAL A 130 -18.79 -6.04 -3.39
C VAL A 130 -20.20 -5.48 -3.66
N ARG A 131 -20.35 -4.15 -3.74
CA ARG A 131 -21.63 -3.50 -4.08
C ARG A 131 -22.05 -3.60 -5.54
N PHE A 132 -21.14 -3.92 -6.46
CA PHE A 132 -21.45 -4.07 -7.89
C PHE A 132 -21.75 -5.52 -8.28
N VAL A 133 -21.34 -6.47 -7.45
CA VAL A 133 -21.52 -7.92 -7.67
C VAL A 133 -22.76 -8.47 -6.93
N GLY A 134 -23.29 -7.74 -5.95
CA GLY A 134 -24.59 -8.02 -5.31
C GLY A 134 -25.68 -7.14 -5.87
#